data_AF-Q9RPW2-F1
#
_entry.id   AF-Q9RPW2-F1
#
_cell.length_a   1.000
_cell.length_b   1.000
_cell.length_c   1.000
_cell.angle_alpha   90.00
_cell.angle_beta   90.00
_cell.angle_gamma   90.00
#
_symmetry.space_group_name_H-M   'P 1'
#
loop_
_entity.id
_entity.type
_entity.pdbx_description
1 polymer ?
#
loop_
_entity_poly.entity_id
_entity_poly.type
_entity_poly.pdbx_seq_one_letter_code
_entity_poly.pdbx_strand_id
1 'polypeptide(L)'
;SLSHGKYYALGSGPARAMATKVKDGAVEPVEELYKELEYRDSHDKTVLVIENDAVPPVEIVEKVAAACGVSPADLTIIVTPTSSLAGGVQVVGRVLEVAMHKAHALHFPLENIVDGTGSAPVCPPHPNFVKA
;
A
#
# COMPACT_ATOMS: atom_id res chain seq x y z
N SER A 1 -1.96 -1.49 -7.96
CA SER A 1 -3.35 -1.98 -7.79
C SER A 1 -3.39 -3.49 -7.91
N LEU A 2 -4.37 -4.14 -7.28
CA LEU A 2 -4.55 -5.59 -7.27
C LEU A 2 -5.85 -5.94 -7.96
N SER A 3 -5.81 -6.81 -8.97
CA SER A 3 -7.00 -7.21 -9.72
C SER A 3 -6.96 -8.69 -10.11
N HIS A 4 -8.10 -9.36 -9.92
CA HIS A 4 -8.35 -10.74 -10.36
C HIS A 4 -9.87 -10.96 -10.52
N GLY A 5 -10.32 -11.30 -11.73
CA GLY A 5 -11.75 -11.41 -12.02
C GLY A 5 -12.51 -10.12 -11.71
N LYS A 6 -13.48 -10.18 -10.80
CA LYS A 6 -14.24 -9.02 -10.31
C LYS A 6 -13.60 -8.33 -9.10
N TYR A 7 -12.55 -8.90 -8.52
CA TYR A 7 -11.87 -8.33 -7.37
C TYR A 7 -10.95 -7.20 -7.82
N TYR A 8 -11.08 -6.04 -7.21
CA TYR A 8 -10.18 -4.89 -7.36
C TYR A 8 -9.91 -4.28 -6.00
N ALA A 9 -8.64 -3.98 -5.71
CA ALA A 9 -8.29 -3.27 -4.49
C ALA A 9 -7.01 -2.44 -4.63
N LEU A 10 -6.87 -1.46 -3.73
CA LEU A 10 -5.64 -0.73 -3.51
C LEU A 10 -4.89 -1.39 -2.34
N GLY A 11 -3.63 -1.77 -2.61
CA GLY A 11 -2.73 -2.33 -1.61
C GLY A 11 -1.78 -1.25 -1.10
N SER A 12 -1.53 -1.25 0.19
CA SER A 12 -0.63 -0.34 0.90
C SER A 12 0.23 -1.11 1.92
N GLY A 13 1.20 -0.43 2.54
CA GLY A 13 2.09 -1.06 3.53
C GLY A 13 3.38 -1.65 2.94
N PRO A 14 4.18 -2.35 3.78
CA PRO A 14 5.57 -2.68 3.50
C PRO A 14 5.77 -3.65 2.33
N ALA A 15 4.80 -4.51 2.02
CA ALA A 15 4.85 -5.40 0.85
C ALA A 15 5.13 -4.64 -0.46
N ARG A 16 4.69 -3.38 -0.57
CA ARG A 16 4.98 -2.53 -1.73
C ARG A 16 6.48 -2.32 -1.95
N ALA A 17 7.25 -2.13 -0.86
CA ALA A 17 8.69 -1.96 -0.92
C ALA A 17 9.45 -3.24 -1.27
N MET A 18 8.78 -4.40 -1.17
CA MET A 18 9.32 -5.72 -1.53
C MET A 18 8.76 -6.26 -2.85
N ALA A 19 7.75 -5.65 -3.46
CA ALA A 19 7.16 -6.19 -4.68
C ALA A 19 8.05 -5.90 -5.90
N THR A 20 8.46 -6.92 -6.65
CA THR A 20 9.15 -6.83 -7.95
C THR A 20 8.37 -7.49 -9.07
N LYS A 21 8.73 -7.13 -10.29
CA LYS A 21 8.31 -7.75 -11.55
C LYS A 21 9.54 -8.00 -12.43
N VAL A 22 9.44 -8.93 -13.36
CA VAL A 22 10.45 -9.11 -14.40
C VAL A 22 10.02 -8.34 -15.64
N LYS A 23 10.87 -7.44 -16.12
CA LYS A 23 10.68 -6.71 -17.37
C LYS A 23 11.99 -6.70 -18.13
N ASP A 24 11.94 -7.07 -19.41
CA ASP A 24 13.11 -7.14 -20.29
C ASP A 24 14.29 -7.95 -19.72
N GLY A 25 13.99 -9.00 -18.95
CA GLY A 25 14.98 -9.87 -18.30
C GLY A 25 15.58 -9.31 -17.00
N ALA A 26 15.23 -8.10 -16.60
CA ALA A 26 15.66 -7.49 -15.34
C ALA A 26 14.56 -7.58 -14.27
N VAL A 27 14.98 -7.71 -13.01
CA VAL A 27 14.10 -7.63 -11.84
C VAL A 27 14.00 -6.16 -11.43
N GLU A 28 12.81 -5.59 -11.50
CA GLU A 28 12.54 -4.19 -11.17
C GLU A 28 11.37 -4.06 -10.18
N PRO A 29 11.31 -2.99 -9.37
CA PRO A 29 10.17 -2.75 -8.49
C PRO A 29 8.84 -2.74 -9.25
N VAL A 30 7.77 -3.23 -8.62
CA VAL A 30 6.43 -3.12 -9.22
C VAL A 30 6.07 -1.64 -9.41
N GLU A 31 6.42 -0.80 -8.44
CA GLU A 31 6.17 0.64 -8.43
C GLU A 31 7.46 1.42 -8.65
N GLU A 32 7.49 2.25 -9.70
CA GLU A 32 8.65 3.08 -10.06
C GLU A 32 9.09 4.04 -8.94
N LEU A 33 8.16 4.40 -8.03
CA LEU A 33 8.44 5.20 -6.84
C LEU A 33 9.66 4.66 -6.05
N TYR A 34 9.81 3.35 -5.93
CA TYR A 34 10.93 2.76 -5.18
C TYR A 34 12.27 2.89 -5.88
N LYS A 35 12.27 3.05 -7.20
CA LYS A 35 13.47 3.40 -7.97
C LYS A 35 13.83 4.87 -7.77
N GLU A 36 12.84 5.75 -7.76
CA GLU A 36 13.04 7.19 -7.52
C GLU A 36 13.52 7.49 -6.09
N LEU A 37 13.02 6.74 -5.10
CA LEU A 37 13.42 6.85 -3.70
C LEU A 37 14.73 6.11 -3.38
N GLU A 38 15.30 5.37 -4.35
CA GLU A 38 16.45 4.48 -4.15
C GLU A 38 16.27 3.54 -2.93
N TYR A 39 15.03 3.11 -2.68
CA TYR A 39 14.67 2.34 -1.49
C TYR A 39 14.09 0.99 -1.85
N ARG A 40 14.58 -0.04 -1.17
CA ARG A 40 14.12 -1.41 -1.33
C ARG A 40 14.21 -2.14 -0.01
N ASP A 41 13.16 -2.87 0.33
CA ASP A 41 13.16 -3.73 1.50
C ASP A 41 13.54 -5.18 1.12
N SER A 42 14.13 -5.91 2.07
CA SER A 42 14.60 -7.29 1.90
C SER A 42 14.38 -8.07 3.19
N HIS A 43 13.25 -8.78 3.26
CA HIS A 43 12.87 -9.61 4.38
C HIS A 43 12.23 -10.92 3.91
N ASP A 44 12.17 -11.89 4.81
CA ASP A 44 11.53 -13.19 4.64
C ASP A 44 10.02 -13.16 4.91
N LYS A 45 9.51 -12.08 5.53
CA LYS A 45 8.10 -11.88 5.86
C LYS A 45 7.67 -10.47 5.50
N THR A 46 6.39 -10.30 5.15
CA THR A 46 5.85 -8.97 4.85
C THR A 46 4.37 -8.83 5.16
N VAL A 47 3.91 -7.58 5.13
CA VAL A 47 2.52 -7.22 5.39
C VAL A 47 1.98 -6.35 4.26
N LEU A 48 0.78 -6.67 3.81
CA LEU A 48 0.00 -5.83 2.90
C LEU A 48 -1.29 -5.39 3.59
N VAL A 49 -1.63 -4.11 3.50
CA VAL A 49 -2.92 -3.57 3.95
C VAL A 49 -3.78 -3.28 2.73
N ILE A 50 -4.97 -3.87 2.70
CA ILE A 50 -5.94 -3.72 1.62
C ILE A 50 -7.17 -2.99 2.14
N GLU A 51 -7.47 -1.86 1.51
CA GLU A 51 -8.73 -1.15 1.73
C GLU A 51 -9.82 -1.76 0.83
N ASN A 52 -10.58 -2.70 1.39
CA ASN A 52 -11.65 -3.41 0.69
C ASN A 52 -12.67 -3.99 1.69
N ASP A 53 -13.88 -4.28 1.23
CA ASP A 53 -14.92 -4.99 1.99
C ASP A 53 -14.90 -6.51 1.77
N ALA A 54 -14.17 -6.98 0.76
CA ALA A 54 -13.99 -8.39 0.45
C ALA A 54 -12.59 -8.91 0.81
N VAL A 55 -12.52 -10.16 1.27
CA VAL A 55 -11.27 -10.90 1.42
C VAL A 55 -10.65 -11.14 0.03
N PRO A 56 -9.34 -10.92 -0.16
CA PRO A 56 -8.69 -11.17 -1.44
C PRO A 56 -8.78 -12.66 -1.81
N PRO A 57 -9.05 -12.98 -3.09
CA PRO A 57 -9.01 -14.35 -3.57
C PRO A 57 -7.57 -14.88 -3.55
N VAL A 58 -7.42 -16.21 -3.53
CA VAL A 58 -6.12 -16.88 -3.38
C VAL A 58 -5.12 -16.43 -4.45
N GLU A 59 -5.58 -16.18 -5.67
CA GLU A 59 -4.76 -15.72 -6.79
C GLU A 59 -4.14 -14.34 -6.53
N ILE A 60 -4.81 -13.47 -5.77
CA ILE A 60 -4.22 -12.20 -5.33
C ILE A 60 -3.16 -12.44 -4.27
N VAL A 61 -3.41 -13.35 -3.31
CA VAL A 61 -2.44 -13.70 -2.26
C VAL A 61 -1.16 -14.27 -2.88
N GLU A 62 -1.29 -15.25 -3.77
CA GLU A 62 -0.17 -15.86 -4.49
C GLU A 62 0.60 -14.84 -5.32
N LYS A 63 -0.12 -13.96 -6.04
CA LYS A 63 0.50 -12.91 -6.83
C LYS A 63 1.31 -11.93 -5.98
N VAL A 64 0.79 -11.53 -4.81
CA VAL A 64 1.50 -10.62 -3.90
C VAL A 64 2.70 -11.33 -3.28
N ALA A 65 2.54 -12.57 -2.81
CA ALA A 65 3.63 -13.36 -2.23
C ALA A 65 4.78 -13.57 -3.22
N ALA A 66 4.45 -13.97 -4.46
CA ALA A 66 5.43 -14.15 -5.54
C ALA A 66 6.14 -12.84 -5.89
N ALA A 67 5.40 -11.73 -6.01
CA ALA A 67 6.01 -10.43 -6.27
C ALA A 67 6.94 -9.99 -5.12
N CYS A 68 6.62 -10.35 -3.87
CA CYS A 68 7.43 -10.02 -2.70
C CYS A 68 8.60 -10.99 -2.47
N GLY A 69 8.67 -12.10 -3.21
CA GLY A 69 9.69 -13.13 -3.01
C GLY A 69 9.54 -13.91 -1.70
N VAL A 70 8.33 -13.98 -1.13
CA VAL A 70 8.05 -14.68 0.14
C VAL A 70 7.07 -15.83 -0.07
N SER A 71 7.01 -16.76 0.90
CA SER A 71 5.98 -17.80 0.90
C SER A 71 4.60 -17.20 1.24
N PRO A 72 3.47 -17.76 0.78
CA PRO A 72 2.15 -17.30 1.21
C PRO A 72 1.92 -17.39 2.72
N ALA A 73 2.61 -18.29 3.42
CA ALA A 73 2.53 -18.40 4.89
C ALA A 73 3.25 -17.25 5.61
N ASP A 74 4.16 -16.57 4.92
CA ASP A 74 4.95 -15.43 5.41
C ASP A 74 4.40 -14.07 4.96
N LEU A 75 3.28 -14.07 4.21
CA LEU A 75 2.53 -12.89 3.83
C LEU A 75 1.34 -12.71 4.76
N THR A 76 1.32 -11.62 5.53
CA THR A 76 0.12 -11.20 6.27
C THR A 76 -0.65 -10.18 5.44
N ILE A 77 -1.96 -10.40 5.26
CA ILE A 77 -2.84 -9.41 4.65
C ILE A 77 -3.84 -8.89 5.68
N ILE A 78 -3.84 -7.57 5.89
CA ILE A 78 -4.84 -6.87 6.69
C ILE A 78 -5.89 -6.31 5.74
N VAL A 79 -7.16 -6.66 5.93
CA VAL A 79 -8.27 -6.14 5.13
C VAL A 79 -9.09 -5.19 6.00
N THR A 80 -9.28 -3.95 5.52
CA THR A 80 -10.01 -2.91 6.26
C THR A 80 -11.02 -2.21 5.36
N PRO A 81 -12.34 -2.40 5.57
CA PRO A 81 -13.36 -1.60 4.88
C PRO A 81 -13.27 -0.14 5.34
N THR A 82 -13.43 0.82 4.43
CA THR A 82 -13.40 2.26 4.75
C THR A 82 -14.48 2.67 5.75
N SER A 83 -15.62 2.00 5.74
CA SER A 83 -16.72 2.19 6.70
C SER A 83 -16.43 1.68 8.12
N SER A 84 -15.29 1.00 8.33
CA SER A 84 -14.87 0.50 9.64
C SER A 84 -14.02 1.53 10.40
N LEU A 85 -13.93 1.39 11.73
CA LEU A 85 -13.04 2.21 12.54
C LEU A 85 -11.57 2.11 12.07
N ALA A 86 -11.10 0.90 11.77
CA ALA A 86 -9.75 0.70 11.26
C ALA A 86 -9.53 1.38 9.90
N GLY A 87 -10.52 1.30 9.00
CA GLY A 87 -10.52 1.99 7.71
C GLY A 87 -10.46 3.50 7.85
N GLY A 88 -11.36 4.09 8.65
CA GLY A 88 -11.36 5.54 8.89
C GLY A 88 -10.07 6.03 9.54
N VAL A 89 -9.55 5.31 10.55
CA VAL A 89 -8.30 5.67 11.21
C VAL A 89 -7.10 5.53 10.27
N GLN A 90 -7.00 4.46 9.48
CA GLN A 90 -5.84 4.30 8.57
C GLN A 90 -5.86 5.33 7.43
N VAL A 91 -7.03 5.74 6.93
CA VAL A 91 -7.13 6.84 5.95
C VAL A 91 -6.68 8.16 6.55
N VAL A 92 -7.18 8.51 7.75
CA VAL A 92 -6.81 9.77 8.43
C VAL A 92 -5.34 9.79 8.84
N GLY A 93 -4.78 8.64 9.22
CA GLY A 93 -3.36 8.48 9.55
C GLY A 93 -2.40 8.83 8.40
N ARG A 94 -2.89 8.88 7.16
CA ARG A 94 -2.12 9.27 5.97
C ARG A 94 -1.97 10.78 5.79
N VAL A 95 -2.40 11.59 6.76
CA VAL A 95 -2.28 13.07 6.67
C VAL A 95 -0.87 13.53 6.29
N LEU A 96 0.17 12.90 6.83
CA LEU A 96 1.55 13.20 6.46
C LEU A 96 1.92 12.61 5.08
N GLU A 97 1.49 11.39 4.77
CA GLU A 97 1.70 10.75 3.47
C GLU A 97 1.16 11.61 2.33
N VAL A 98 -0.03 12.21 2.48
CA VAL A 98 -0.65 13.08 1.48
C VAL A 98 0.21 14.31 1.21
N ALA A 99 0.81 14.91 2.25
CA ALA A 99 1.74 16.02 2.11
C ALA A 99 3.01 15.60 1.34
N MET A 100 3.60 14.45 1.71
CA MET A 100 4.78 13.89 1.04
C MET A 100 4.51 13.55 -0.43
N HIS A 101 3.38 12.89 -0.70
CA HIS A 101 2.93 12.56 -2.05
C HIS A 101 2.70 13.82 -2.88
N LYS A 102 2.14 14.89 -2.28
CA LYS A 102 1.95 16.16 -2.99
C LYS A 102 3.28 16.86 -3.29
N ALA A 103 4.22 16.85 -2.34
CA ALA A 103 5.56 17.39 -2.56
C ALA A 103 6.26 16.67 -3.72
N HIS A 104 6.23 15.33 -3.71
CA HIS A 104 6.75 14.49 -4.80
C HIS A 104 6.08 14.78 -6.15
N ALA A 105 4.75 14.85 -6.18
CA ALA A 105 3.99 15.16 -7.39
C ALA A 105 4.23 16.58 -7.95
N LEU A 106 4.74 17.49 -7.12
CA LEU A 106 5.18 18.83 -7.52
C LEU A 106 6.67 18.89 -7.85
N HIS A 107 7.35 17.74 -7.89
CA HIS A 107 8.79 17.61 -8.11
C HIS A 107 9.64 18.38 -7.09
N PHE A 108 9.12 18.55 -5.87
CA PHE A 108 9.93 19.03 -4.76
C PHE A 108 10.95 17.94 -4.39
N PRO A 109 12.26 18.27 -4.27
CA PRO A 109 13.27 17.27 -3.92
C PRO A 109 13.00 16.73 -2.51
N LEU A 110 12.66 15.44 -2.41
CA LEU A 110 12.22 14.81 -1.15
C LEU A 110 13.35 14.74 -0.12
N GLU A 111 14.61 14.74 -0.56
CA GLU A 111 15.81 14.82 0.28
C GLU A 111 15.90 16.12 1.09
N ASN A 112 15.17 17.16 0.68
CA ASN A 112 15.07 18.42 1.43
C ASN A 112 14.00 18.36 2.55
N ILE A 113 13.19 17.31 2.61
CA ILE A 113 12.24 17.08 3.70
C ILE A 113 12.93 16.24 4.77
N VAL A 114 13.37 16.90 5.85
CA VAL A 114 14.11 16.24 6.94
C VAL A 114 13.18 15.46 7.87
N ASP A 115 12.02 16.02 8.19
CA ASP A 115 11.05 15.42 9.11
C ASP A 115 9.64 16.02 8.86
N GLY A 116 8.61 15.41 9.44
CA GLY A 116 7.24 15.88 9.33
C GLY A 116 6.31 15.34 10.42
N THR A 117 5.32 16.14 10.77
CA THR A 117 4.22 15.73 11.66
C THR A 117 2.90 16.18 11.06
N GLY A 118 1.84 15.42 11.32
CA GLY A 118 0.50 15.71 10.84
C GLY A 118 -0.55 15.23 11.83
N SER A 119 -1.65 15.96 11.91
CA SER A 119 -2.81 15.61 12.70
C SER A 119 -4.07 15.88 11.89
N ALA A 120 -5.01 14.95 11.94
CA ALA A 120 -6.29 15.07 11.29
C ALA A 120 -7.37 14.41 12.17
N PRO A 121 -8.60 14.94 12.20
CA PRO A 121 -9.68 14.37 12.98
C PRO A 121 -10.15 13.04 12.37
N VAL A 122 -10.48 12.07 13.22
CA VAL A 122 -11.12 10.83 12.77
C VAL A 122 -12.56 11.13 12.34
N CYS A 123 -12.91 10.77 11.10
CA CYS A 123 -14.26 10.92 10.59
C CYS A 123 -15.25 10.05 11.39
N PRO A 124 -16.49 10.51 11.63
CA PRO A 124 -17.52 9.64 12.18
C PRO A 124 -17.77 8.46 11.23
N PRO A 125 -17.95 7.23 11.75
CA PRO A 125 -18.15 6.06 10.90
C PRO A 125 -19.43 6.22 10.07
N HIS A 126 -19.35 5.91 8.78
CA HIS A 126 -20.49 5.93 7.87
C HIS A 126 -20.66 4.55 7.20
N PRO A 127 -21.86 3.94 7.18
CA PRO A 127 -22.05 2.59 6.68
C PRO A 127 -21.86 2.47 5.16
N ASN A 128 -22.13 3.55 4.41
CA ASN A 128 -21.89 3.61 2.98
C ASN A 128 -20.44 4.04 2.70
N PHE A 129 -19.67 3.17 2.04
CA PHE A 129 -18.26 3.39 1.65
C PHE A 129 -18.04 4.68 0.84
N VAL A 130 -18.96 5.07 -0.04
CA VAL A 130 -18.81 6.29 -0.87
C VAL A 130 -18.95 7.56 -0.03
N LYS A 131 -19.64 7.47 1.11
CA LYS A 131 -19.86 8.58 2.04
C LYS A 131 -18.94 8.52 3.26
N ALA A 132 -18.25 7.39 3.47
CA ALA A 132 -17.25 7.20 4.51
C ALA A 132 -15.97 7.95 4.12
#